data_AF-A0A2U1KF74-F1
#
_entry.id   AF-A0A2U1KF74-F1
#
_cell.length_a   1.000
_cell.length_b   1.000
_cell.length_c   1.000
_cell.angle_alpha   90.00
_cell.angle_beta   90.00
_cell.angle_gamma   90.00
#
_symmetry.space_group_name_H-M   'P 1'
#
loop_
_entity.id
_entity.type
_entity.pdbx_description
1 polymer ?
#
loop_
_entity_poly.entity_id
_entity_poly.type
_entity_poly.pdbx_seq_one_letter_code
_entity_poly.pdbx_strand_id
1 'polypeptide(L)'
;MDASNFSTSINESYWPLPYLYSSFTSIWVVFASCWIINTYVNRHFQVNNLQWTLACVPCVKALQLAFSFFFWYSCFYFQTCSLWMSFGVYVTGLLFETASIVSFLLIAHGYCITSERLSVPERRAMAVLGCVFYLILVGHRASIPYFSILLVLDYLLIFFVIFNHITQNLSLLSEQLNFIEDEDVQEMRDAVYTKYLMFKKFKGAMHIVAIAETAIFINMDSSMESYWMKLLVREWAHFCIFLYIGWIFRSQDLAPRFSVMPMHKSKKDRIVPPIYSIELDAASFKDFSCREWQIGVDRSSKDSILVVIQHPHVSRPVLTNS
;
A
#
# COMPACT_ATOMS: atom_id res chain seq x y z
N MET A 1 26.44 -40.59 -26.80
CA MET A 1 25.89 -39.66 -25.78
C MET A 1 24.60 -39.16 -26.36
N ASP A 2 23.54 -39.85 -26.00
CA ASP A 2 22.40 -40.02 -26.88
C ASP A 2 21.35 -38.96 -26.57
N ALA A 3 20.81 -38.32 -27.60
CA ALA A 3 19.80 -37.27 -27.50
C ALA A 3 18.54 -37.72 -26.71
N SER A 4 18.30 -39.03 -26.64
CA SER A 4 17.27 -39.63 -25.79
C SER A 4 17.51 -39.32 -24.31
N ASN A 5 18.72 -39.51 -23.79
CA ASN A 5 19.03 -39.31 -22.36
C ASN A 5 18.92 -37.83 -21.94
N PHE A 6 19.15 -36.90 -22.86
CA PHE A 6 18.99 -35.47 -22.61
C PHE A 6 17.50 -35.07 -22.49
N SER A 7 16.64 -35.66 -23.34
CA SER A 7 15.19 -35.41 -23.28
C SER A 7 14.55 -35.97 -22.00
N THR A 8 14.98 -37.14 -21.52
CA THR A 8 14.50 -37.73 -20.26
C THR A 8 14.96 -36.93 -19.04
N SER A 9 16.22 -36.49 -19.03
CA SER A 9 16.81 -35.66 -17.97
C SER A 9 16.10 -34.29 -17.81
N ILE A 10 15.75 -33.64 -18.92
CA ILE A 10 14.96 -32.40 -18.91
C ILE A 10 13.58 -32.68 -18.31
N ASN A 11 12.92 -33.76 -18.73
CA ASN A 11 11.57 -34.07 -18.27
C ASN A 11 11.49 -34.28 -16.74
N GLU A 12 12.50 -34.90 -16.12
CA GLU A 12 12.56 -35.10 -14.67
C GLU A 12 12.76 -33.80 -13.88
N SER A 13 13.60 -32.89 -14.37
CA SER A 13 13.89 -31.62 -13.68
C SER A 13 12.69 -30.66 -13.68
N TYR A 14 11.83 -30.73 -14.71
CA TYR A 14 10.65 -29.86 -14.82
C TYR A 14 9.34 -30.50 -14.34
N TRP A 15 9.35 -31.80 -14.02
CA TRP A 15 8.20 -32.54 -13.49
C TRP A 15 7.51 -31.90 -12.26
N PRO A 16 8.21 -31.27 -11.29
CA PRO A 16 7.56 -30.75 -10.12
C PRO A 16 6.94 -29.34 -10.31
N LEU A 17 7.09 -28.71 -11.49
CA LEU A 17 6.57 -27.36 -11.74
C LEU A 17 5.03 -27.28 -11.71
N PRO A 18 4.26 -28.15 -12.39
CA PRO A 18 2.79 -28.12 -12.33
C PRO A 18 2.28 -28.21 -10.88
N TYR A 19 2.86 -29.09 -10.07
CA TYR A 19 2.47 -29.28 -8.68
C TYR A 19 2.77 -28.04 -7.82
N LEU A 20 3.92 -27.38 -8.04
CA LEU A 20 4.20 -26.11 -7.36
C LEU A 20 3.27 -25.00 -7.78
N TYR A 21 3.08 -24.80 -9.09
CA TYR A 21 2.20 -23.72 -9.57
C TYR A 21 0.78 -23.93 -9.05
N SER A 22 0.28 -25.17 -9.02
CA SER A 22 -1.02 -25.49 -8.42
C SER A 22 -1.08 -25.17 -6.91
N SER A 23 -0.03 -25.56 -6.17
CA SER A 23 0.04 -25.32 -4.72
C SER A 23 0.08 -23.82 -4.41
N PHE A 24 0.94 -23.07 -5.08
CA PHE A 24 1.01 -21.61 -4.92
C PHE A 24 -0.25 -20.91 -5.43
N THR A 25 -0.85 -21.36 -6.54
CA THR A 25 -2.14 -20.82 -7.00
C THR A 25 -3.18 -20.94 -5.89
N SER A 26 -3.28 -22.11 -5.26
CA SER A 26 -4.23 -22.34 -4.16
C SER A 26 -3.95 -21.40 -2.97
N ILE A 27 -2.69 -21.26 -2.56
CA ILE A 27 -2.27 -20.35 -1.48
C ILE A 27 -2.65 -18.90 -1.81
N TRP A 28 -2.33 -18.43 -3.02
CA TRP A 28 -2.61 -17.06 -3.46
C TRP A 28 -4.11 -16.79 -3.63
N VAL A 29 -4.90 -17.76 -4.10
CA VAL A 29 -6.36 -17.65 -4.19
C VAL A 29 -6.99 -17.54 -2.81
N VAL A 30 -6.56 -18.38 -1.85
CA VAL A 30 -7.04 -18.28 -0.46
C VAL A 30 -6.68 -16.93 0.13
N PHE A 31 -5.43 -16.48 -0.05
CA PHE A 31 -4.98 -15.19 0.46
C PHE A 31 -5.75 -14.01 -0.16
N ALA A 32 -5.91 -13.99 -1.49
CA ALA A 32 -6.69 -12.98 -2.19
C ALA A 32 -8.16 -12.98 -1.74
N SER A 33 -8.76 -14.16 -1.57
CA SER A 33 -10.14 -14.30 -1.10
C SER A 33 -10.29 -13.78 0.33
N CYS A 34 -9.40 -14.17 1.25
CA CYS A 34 -9.39 -13.67 2.61
C CYS A 34 -9.26 -12.13 2.65
N TRP A 35 -8.39 -11.56 1.81
CA TRP A 35 -8.24 -10.11 1.71
C TRP A 35 -9.51 -9.44 1.18
N ILE A 36 -10.08 -9.93 0.08
CA ILE A 36 -11.31 -9.38 -0.52
C ILE A 36 -12.47 -9.46 0.47
N ILE A 37 -12.66 -10.60 1.13
CA ILE A 37 -13.71 -10.78 2.14
C ILE A 37 -13.52 -9.80 3.28
N ASN A 38 -12.28 -9.68 3.81
CA ASN A 38 -11.98 -8.74 4.88
C ASN A 38 -12.24 -7.27 4.46
N THR A 39 -11.87 -6.89 3.24
CA THR A 39 -12.15 -5.56 2.67
C THR A 39 -13.63 -5.34 2.45
N TYR A 40 -14.38 -6.37 2.04
CA TYR A 40 -15.82 -6.31 1.82
C TYR A 40 -16.60 -6.15 3.13
N VAL A 41 -16.30 -6.98 4.14
CA VAL A 41 -16.96 -6.93 5.45
C VAL A 41 -16.67 -5.59 6.15
N ASN A 42 -15.42 -5.13 6.11
CA ASN A 42 -15.02 -3.88 6.77
C ASN A 42 -15.23 -2.63 5.91
N ARG A 43 -15.96 -2.74 4.79
CA ARG A 43 -16.23 -1.63 3.87
C ARG A 43 -16.88 -0.44 4.59
N HIS A 44 -17.69 -0.70 5.62
CA HIS A 44 -18.38 0.35 6.39
C HIS A 44 -17.43 1.25 7.18
N PHE A 45 -16.26 0.77 7.58
CA PHE A 45 -15.30 1.55 8.37
C PHE A 45 -14.33 2.35 7.52
N GLN A 46 -13.99 1.87 6.31
CA GLN A 46 -13.08 2.56 5.41
C GLN A 46 -13.32 2.10 3.95
N VAL A 47 -14.14 2.83 3.18
CA VAL A 47 -14.32 2.58 1.73
C VAL A 47 -13.11 3.12 0.98
N ASN A 48 -11.95 2.48 1.16
CA ASN A 48 -10.72 3.03 0.64
C ASN A 48 -10.36 2.40 -0.69
N ASN A 49 -10.35 3.21 -1.76
CA ASN A 49 -9.91 2.80 -3.10
C ASN A 49 -8.51 2.15 -3.06
N LEU A 50 -7.66 2.54 -2.10
CA LEU A 50 -6.36 1.91 -1.88
C LEU A 50 -6.47 0.41 -1.52
N GLN A 51 -7.40 0.00 -0.66
CA GLN A 51 -7.52 -1.41 -0.24
C GLN A 51 -7.93 -2.30 -1.42
N TRP A 52 -8.80 -1.80 -2.28
CA TRP A 52 -9.17 -2.49 -3.53
C TRP A 52 -8.01 -2.58 -4.51
N THR A 53 -7.22 -1.50 -4.65
CA THR A 53 -6.00 -1.53 -5.45
C THR A 53 -4.98 -2.54 -4.92
N LEU A 54 -4.80 -2.61 -3.59
CA LEU A 54 -3.90 -3.57 -2.95
C LEU A 54 -4.37 -5.01 -3.09
N ALA A 55 -5.68 -5.27 -2.98
CA ALA A 55 -6.28 -6.59 -3.17
C ALA A 55 -6.16 -7.09 -4.62
N CYS A 56 -6.08 -6.18 -5.60
CA CYS A 56 -5.85 -6.52 -7.00
C CYS A 56 -4.49 -7.22 -7.20
N VAL A 57 -3.45 -6.85 -6.44
CA VAL A 57 -2.10 -7.41 -6.62
C VAL A 57 -2.05 -8.92 -6.36
N PRO A 58 -2.55 -9.46 -5.22
CA PRO A 58 -2.70 -10.91 -5.02
C PRO A 58 -3.56 -11.60 -6.08
N CYS A 59 -4.60 -10.94 -6.59
CA CYS A 59 -5.46 -11.51 -7.63
C CYS A 59 -4.72 -11.70 -8.96
N VAL A 60 -3.97 -10.69 -9.39
CA VAL A 60 -3.14 -10.77 -10.60
C VAL A 60 -2.07 -11.85 -10.44
N LYS A 61 -1.48 -11.98 -9.24
CA LYS A 61 -0.49 -13.02 -8.94
C LYS A 61 -1.09 -14.43 -8.99
N ALA A 62 -2.27 -14.62 -8.39
CA ALA A 62 -3.01 -15.88 -8.47
C ALA A 62 -3.32 -16.24 -9.92
N LEU A 63 -3.74 -15.26 -10.73
CA LEU A 63 -4.00 -15.46 -12.16
C LEU A 63 -2.74 -15.83 -12.95
N GLN A 64 -1.59 -15.20 -12.65
CA GLN A 64 -0.30 -15.54 -13.25
C GLN A 64 0.08 -16.99 -12.98
N LEU A 65 -0.05 -17.42 -11.72
CA LEU A 65 0.29 -18.79 -11.32
C LEU A 65 -0.71 -19.80 -11.90
N ALA A 66 -1.98 -19.44 -12.03
CA ALA A 66 -2.99 -20.27 -12.69
C ALA A 66 -2.65 -20.48 -14.18
N PHE A 67 -2.31 -19.43 -14.93
CA PHE A 67 -1.85 -19.57 -16.31
C PHE A 67 -0.58 -20.41 -16.42
N SER A 68 0.35 -20.27 -15.45
CA SER A 68 1.57 -21.06 -15.39
C SER A 68 1.25 -22.53 -15.16
N PHE A 69 0.34 -22.84 -14.24
CA PHE A 69 -0.17 -24.18 -14.01
C PHE A 69 -0.79 -24.78 -15.27
N PHE A 70 -1.75 -24.08 -15.90
CA PHE A 70 -2.42 -24.58 -17.10
C PHE A 70 -1.46 -24.77 -18.28
N PHE A 71 -0.46 -23.89 -18.44
CA PHE A 71 0.57 -24.02 -19.46
C PHE A 71 1.36 -25.33 -19.27
N TRP A 72 1.94 -25.52 -18.09
CA TRP A 72 2.76 -26.71 -17.81
C TRP A 72 1.93 -27.99 -17.78
N TYR A 73 0.74 -27.96 -17.18
CA TYR A 73 -0.19 -29.09 -17.17
C TYR A 73 -0.56 -29.53 -18.59
N SER A 74 -0.88 -28.59 -19.48
CA SER A 74 -1.21 -28.91 -20.88
C SER A 74 -0.02 -29.46 -21.65
N CYS A 75 1.17 -28.93 -21.39
CA CYS A 75 2.40 -29.36 -22.05
C CYS A 75 2.81 -30.79 -21.63
N PHE A 76 2.67 -31.15 -20.35
CA PHE A 76 3.02 -32.49 -19.84
C PHE A 76 1.94 -33.55 -20.11
N TYR A 77 0.67 -33.27 -19.78
CA TYR A 77 -0.40 -34.28 -19.81
C TYR A 77 -1.08 -34.39 -21.18
N PHE A 78 -1.26 -33.27 -21.89
CA PHE A 78 -1.93 -33.24 -23.19
C PHE A 78 -0.96 -33.14 -24.38
N GLN A 79 0.35 -33.00 -24.13
CA GLN A 79 1.40 -32.85 -25.16
C GLN A 79 1.15 -31.67 -26.12
N THR A 80 0.34 -30.68 -25.69
CA THR A 80 0.04 -29.46 -26.44
C THR A 80 0.35 -28.24 -25.59
N CYS A 81 1.39 -27.49 -25.96
CA CYS A 81 1.80 -26.30 -25.22
C CYS A 81 1.12 -25.07 -25.85
N SER A 82 0.15 -24.50 -25.14
CA SER A 82 -0.66 -23.38 -25.65
C SER A 82 0.12 -22.06 -25.61
N LEU A 83 0.29 -21.44 -26.77
CA LEU A 83 0.91 -20.11 -26.91
C LEU A 83 0.14 -19.05 -26.12
N TRP A 84 -1.20 -19.11 -26.12
CA TRP A 84 -2.05 -18.18 -25.37
C TRP A 84 -1.83 -18.26 -23.87
N MET A 85 -1.59 -19.46 -23.32
CA MET A 85 -1.27 -19.61 -21.90
C MET A 85 0.11 -19.02 -21.58
N SER A 86 1.12 -19.26 -22.43
CA SER A 86 2.44 -18.66 -22.27
C SER A 86 2.40 -17.12 -22.35
N PHE A 87 1.66 -16.58 -23.33
CA PHE A 87 1.42 -15.14 -23.44
C PHE A 87 0.67 -14.61 -22.22
N GLY A 88 -0.31 -15.35 -21.70
CA GLY A 88 -0.99 -15.03 -20.45
C GLY A 88 -0.05 -14.91 -19.25
N VAL A 89 0.87 -15.87 -19.08
CA VAL A 89 1.92 -15.83 -18.04
C VAL A 89 2.81 -14.59 -18.19
N TYR A 90 3.20 -14.25 -19.42
CA TYR A 90 3.99 -13.06 -19.71
C TYR A 90 3.26 -11.77 -19.31
N VAL A 91 2.03 -11.57 -19.82
CA VAL A 91 1.24 -10.35 -19.55
C VAL A 91 0.90 -10.22 -18.07
N THR A 92 0.45 -11.29 -17.42
CA THR A 92 0.11 -11.25 -16.00
C THR A 92 1.33 -11.06 -15.10
N GLY A 93 2.50 -11.56 -15.48
CA GLY A 93 3.76 -11.27 -14.80
C GLY A 93 4.14 -9.80 -14.84
N LEU A 94 4.03 -9.16 -16.02
CA LEU A 94 4.23 -7.72 -16.17
C LEU A 94 3.23 -6.89 -15.35
N LEU A 95 1.95 -7.30 -15.36
CA LEU A 95 0.92 -6.63 -14.58
C LEU A 95 1.15 -6.78 -13.08
N PHE A 96 1.65 -7.93 -12.60
CA PHE A 96 1.98 -8.13 -11.20
C PHE A 96 3.13 -7.22 -10.75
N GLU A 97 4.24 -7.19 -11.49
CA GLU A 97 5.42 -6.36 -11.15
C GLU A 97 5.09 -4.85 -11.21
N THR A 98 4.29 -4.42 -12.18
CA THR A 98 3.85 -3.01 -12.25
C THR A 98 2.88 -2.65 -11.14
N ALA A 99 1.87 -3.50 -10.88
CA ALA A 99 0.87 -3.24 -9.86
C ALA A 99 1.46 -3.26 -8.44
N SER A 100 2.48 -4.09 -8.17
CA SER A 100 3.20 -4.11 -6.89
C SER A 100 3.92 -2.80 -6.63
N ILE A 101 4.69 -2.31 -7.60
CA ILE A 101 5.44 -1.05 -7.48
C ILE A 101 4.49 0.14 -7.32
N VAL A 102 3.45 0.21 -8.15
CA VAL A 102 2.44 1.28 -8.05
C VAL A 102 1.77 1.24 -6.67
N SER A 103 1.47 0.05 -6.14
CA SER A 103 0.93 -0.11 -4.79
C SER A 103 1.90 0.39 -3.71
N PHE A 104 3.18 0.06 -3.81
CA PHE A 104 4.19 0.55 -2.86
C PHE A 104 4.37 2.06 -2.94
N LEU A 105 4.33 2.65 -4.13
CA LEU A 105 4.36 4.11 -4.31
C LEU A 105 3.13 4.78 -3.69
N LEU A 106 1.93 4.23 -3.91
CA LEU A 106 0.70 4.75 -3.30
C LEU A 106 0.78 4.75 -1.77
N ILE A 107 1.25 3.65 -1.18
CA ILE A 107 1.47 3.55 0.27
C ILE A 107 2.55 4.54 0.71
N ALA A 108 3.68 4.63 0.00
CA ALA A 108 4.79 5.51 0.36
C ALA A 108 4.38 6.99 0.37
N HIS A 109 3.57 7.42 -0.59
CA HIS A 109 2.96 8.76 -0.63
C HIS A 109 1.91 8.98 0.46
N GLY A 110 1.43 7.91 1.11
CA GLY A 110 0.38 7.95 2.12
C GLY A 110 -1.00 8.20 1.52
N TYR A 111 -1.22 7.80 0.26
CA TYR A 111 -2.54 7.80 -0.36
C TYR A 111 -3.51 7.11 0.58
N CYS A 112 -4.66 7.73 0.84
CA CYS A 112 -5.73 7.10 1.61
C CYS A 112 -5.38 6.74 3.07
N ILE A 113 -4.20 7.15 3.58
CA ILE A 113 -3.72 6.90 4.96
C ILE A 113 -3.44 8.22 5.69
N THR A 114 -2.60 9.08 5.10
CA THR A 114 -2.28 10.43 5.61
C THR A 114 -2.92 11.53 4.76
N SER A 115 -3.11 11.27 3.46
CA SER A 115 -3.74 12.21 2.53
C SER A 115 -4.93 11.53 1.84
N GLU A 116 -6.12 12.13 1.90
CA GLU A 116 -7.32 11.60 1.22
C GLU A 116 -7.16 11.63 -0.32
N ARG A 117 -6.47 12.65 -0.83
CA ARG A 117 -6.21 12.84 -2.26
C ARG A 117 -4.75 13.20 -2.48
N LEU A 118 -4.13 12.55 -3.45
CA LEU A 118 -2.83 13.00 -3.96
C LEU A 118 -3.02 14.23 -4.83
N SER A 119 -2.03 15.13 -4.78
CA SER A 119 -2.02 16.28 -5.68
C SER A 119 -1.90 15.83 -7.13
N VAL A 120 -2.45 16.63 -8.06
CA VAL A 120 -2.35 16.38 -9.50
C VAL A 120 -0.90 16.16 -9.98
N PRO A 121 0.12 16.94 -9.56
CA PRO A 121 1.50 16.69 -9.96
C PRO A 121 2.05 15.36 -9.43
N GLU A 122 1.75 14.98 -8.18
CA GLU A 122 2.20 13.69 -7.62
C GLU A 122 1.59 12.50 -8.38
N ARG A 123 0.29 12.57 -8.70
CA ARG A 123 -0.37 11.53 -9.50
C ARG A 123 0.23 11.41 -10.90
N ARG A 124 0.52 12.54 -11.55
CA ARG A 124 1.19 12.55 -12.87
C ARG A 124 2.59 11.95 -12.77
N ALA A 125 3.36 12.30 -11.74
CA ALA A 125 4.70 11.77 -11.52
C ALA A 125 4.69 10.24 -11.33
N MET A 126 3.80 9.71 -10.49
CA MET A 126 3.65 8.27 -10.30
C MET A 126 3.20 7.55 -11.58
N ALA A 127 2.27 8.13 -12.35
CA ALA A 127 1.83 7.54 -13.60
C ALA A 127 2.96 7.49 -14.63
N VAL A 128 3.75 8.56 -14.76
CA VAL A 128 4.94 8.61 -15.63
C VAL A 128 5.96 7.57 -15.19
N LEU A 129 6.27 7.49 -13.90
CA LEU A 129 7.21 6.51 -13.35
C LEU A 129 6.75 5.07 -13.61
N GLY A 130 5.46 4.77 -13.38
CA GLY A 130 4.88 3.46 -13.67
C GLY A 130 4.89 3.11 -15.16
N CYS A 131 4.62 4.08 -16.05
CA CYS A 131 4.69 3.88 -17.49
C CYS A 131 6.13 3.62 -17.97
N VAL A 132 7.10 4.38 -17.46
CA VAL A 132 8.53 4.18 -17.79
C VAL A 132 8.98 2.80 -17.32
N PHE A 133 8.67 2.42 -16.08
CA PHE A 133 8.97 1.10 -15.55
C PHE A 133 8.36 -0.02 -16.40
N TYR A 134 7.08 0.10 -16.77
CA TYR A 134 6.41 -0.89 -17.63
C TYR A 134 7.11 -1.05 -19.00
N LEU A 135 7.45 0.05 -19.67
CA LEU A 135 8.11 0.00 -20.97
C LEU A 135 9.52 -0.61 -20.88
N ILE A 136 10.29 -0.26 -19.85
CA ILE A 136 11.61 -0.84 -19.59
C ILE A 136 11.49 -2.35 -19.30
N LEU A 137 10.51 -2.72 -18.48
CA LEU A 137 10.28 -4.12 -18.11
C LEU A 137 9.86 -4.99 -19.31
N VAL A 138 8.97 -4.47 -20.16
CA VAL A 138 8.60 -5.13 -21.43
C VAL A 138 9.84 -5.32 -22.31
N GLY A 139 10.66 -4.28 -22.48
CA GLY A 139 11.90 -4.34 -23.26
C GLY A 139 12.91 -5.35 -22.71
N HIS A 140 13.05 -5.42 -21.38
CA HIS A 140 13.90 -6.40 -20.71
C HIS A 140 13.40 -7.83 -20.94
N ARG A 141 12.09 -8.07 -20.78
CA ARG A 141 11.47 -9.40 -20.97
C ARG A 141 11.42 -9.82 -22.44
N ALA A 142 11.47 -8.89 -23.39
CA ALA A 142 11.58 -9.14 -24.82
C ALA A 142 13.04 -9.42 -25.28
N SER A 143 13.96 -9.67 -24.35
CA SER A 143 15.33 -10.14 -24.58
C SER A 143 16.30 -9.11 -25.19
N ILE A 144 16.16 -7.83 -24.84
CA ILE A 144 17.19 -6.83 -25.15
C ILE A 144 18.10 -6.64 -23.91
N PRO A 145 19.34 -7.17 -23.89
CA PRO A 145 20.21 -7.16 -22.70
C PRO A 145 20.56 -5.75 -22.20
N TYR A 146 20.52 -4.74 -23.07
CA TYR A 146 20.74 -3.33 -22.68
C TYR A 146 19.68 -2.81 -21.70
N PHE A 147 18.46 -3.36 -21.72
CA PHE A 147 17.42 -2.96 -20.79
C PHE A 147 17.66 -3.46 -19.36
N SER A 148 18.55 -4.44 -19.13
CA SER A 148 18.87 -4.89 -17.76
C SER A 148 19.51 -3.77 -16.93
N ILE A 149 20.41 -2.98 -17.52
CA ILE A 149 21.03 -1.82 -16.85
C ILE A 149 19.97 -0.75 -16.56
N LEU A 150 19.12 -0.45 -17.56
CA LEU A 150 18.03 0.51 -17.40
C LEU A 150 17.03 0.08 -16.33
N LEU A 151 16.71 -1.22 -16.26
CA LEU A 151 15.81 -1.79 -15.26
C LEU A 151 16.38 -1.64 -13.84
N VAL A 152 17.67 -1.93 -13.65
CA VAL A 152 18.34 -1.73 -12.35
C VAL A 152 18.32 -0.25 -11.95
N LEU A 153 18.64 0.66 -12.86
CA LEU A 153 18.58 2.11 -12.60
C LEU A 153 17.17 2.57 -12.24
N ASP A 154 16.15 2.05 -12.93
CA ASP A 154 14.75 2.40 -12.67
C ASP A 154 14.28 1.86 -11.32
N TYR A 155 14.63 0.62 -10.96
CA TYR A 155 14.40 0.09 -9.61
C TYR A 155 15.06 0.96 -8.54
N LEU A 156 16.32 1.36 -8.72
CA LEU A 156 17.02 2.24 -7.77
C LEU A 156 16.31 3.59 -7.62
N LEU A 157 15.85 4.20 -8.72
CA LEU A 157 15.08 5.44 -8.72
C LEU A 157 13.76 5.27 -7.95
N ILE A 158 13.02 4.19 -8.23
CA ILE A 158 11.74 3.88 -7.58
C ILE A 158 11.94 3.68 -6.07
N PHE A 159 12.90 2.86 -5.66
CA PHE A 159 13.19 2.64 -4.25
C PHE A 159 13.63 3.94 -3.56
N PHE A 160 14.45 4.75 -4.22
CA PHE A 160 14.85 6.07 -3.70
C PHE A 160 13.62 6.97 -3.44
N VAL A 161 12.71 7.07 -4.41
CA VAL A 161 11.46 7.85 -4.28
C VAL A 161 10.60 7.30 -3.13
N ILE A 162 10.46 5.98 -3.02
CA ILE A 162 9.73 5.31 -1.94
C ILE A 162 10.34 5.67 -0.57
N PHE A 163 11.64 5.49 -0.38
CA PHE A 163 12.29 5.77 0.90
C PHE A 163 12.23 7.25 1.29
N ASN A 164 12.37 8.15 0.31
CA ASN A 164 12.26 9.58 0.54
C ASN A 164 10.85 9.95 1.03
N HIS A 165 9.79 9.49 0.34
CA HIS A 165 8.41 9.78 0.74
C HIS A 165 8.01 9.13 2.07
N ILE A 166 8.46 7.90 2.34
CA ILE A 166 8.25 7.28 3.66
C ILE A 166 8.92 8.11 4.76
N THR A 167 10.14 8.58 4.53
CA THR A 167 10.89 9.38 5.53
C THR A 167 10.24 10.75 5.76
N GLN A 168 9.78 11.42 4.70
CA GLN A 168 9.00 12.66 4.81
C GLN A 168 7.69 12.45 5.58
N ASN A 169 6.95 11.37 5.28
CA ASN A 169 5.72 11.07 6.00
C ASN A 169 5.98 10.72 7.47
N LEU A 170 7.08 10.01 7.78
CA LEU A 170 7.49 9.72 9.16
C LEU A 170 7.90 10.97 9.94
N SER A 171 8.64 11.90 9.33
CA SER A 171 9.05 13.14 10.01
C SER A 171 7.84 13.99 10.34
N LEU A 172 6.91 14.15 9.39
CA LEU A 172 5.69 14.92 9.61
C LEU A 172 4.77 14.28 10.67
N LEU A 173 4.62 12.95 10.67
CA LEU A 173 3.85 12.24 11.70
C LEU A 173 4.52 12.38 13.08
N SER A 174 5.85 12.40 13.15
CA SER A 174 6.58 12.63 14.40
C SER A 174 6.38 14.04 14.93
N GLU A 175 6.39 15.06 14.06
CA GLU A 175 6.12 16.45 14.44
C GLU A 175 4.70 16.61 14.98
N GLN A 176 3.71 15.99 14.31
CA GLN A 176 2.32 15.98 14.78
C GLN A 176 2.17 15.30 16.14
N LEU A 177 2.86 14.18 16.35
CA LEU A 177 2.78 13.47 17.62
C LEU A 177 3.33 14.31 18.78
N ASN A 178 4.41 15.07 18.55
CA ASN A 178 4.97 15.98 19.54
C ASN A 178 4.01 17.15 19.86
N PHE A 179 3.34 17.71 18.85
CA PHE A 179 2.35 18.79 19.07
C PHE A 179 1.13 18.30 19.88
N ILE A 180 0.66 17.09 19.60
CA ILE A 180 -0.50 16.50 20.31
C ILE A 180 -0.13 16.12 21.75
N GLU A 181 1.14 15.81 22.00
CA GLU A 181 1.64 15.58 23.34
C GLU A 181 1.53 16.82 24.24
N ASP A 182 1.61 18.01 23.65
CA ASP A 182 1.42 19.27 24.36
C ASP A 182 -0.07 19.60 24.65
N GLU A 183 -1.02 19.04 23.89
CA GLU A 183 -2.47 19.34 23.98
C GLU A 183 -3.34 18.27 24.71
N ASP A 184 -2.74 17.16 25.19
CA ASP A 184 -3.36 16.12 26.04
C ASP A 184 -4.64 15.43 25.49
N VAL A 185 -4.74 15.23 24.16
CA VAL A 185 -5.86 14.51 23.51
C VAL A 185 -5.50 13.05 23.24
N GLN A 186 -5.79 12.16 24.19
CA GLN A 186 -5.39 10.74 24.16
C GLN A 186 -5.90 9.95 22.94
N GLU A 187 -7.16 10.14 22.52
CA GLU A 187 -7.72 9.38 21.37
C GLU A 187 -7.05 9.74 20.03
N MET A 188 -6.66 11.01 19.86
CA MET A 188 -5.97 11.48 18.66
C MET A 188 -4.51 10.99 18.63
N ARG A 189 -3.86 10.95 19.80
CA ARG A 189 -2.51 10.40 19.96
C ARG A 189 -2.45 8.93 19.52
N ASP A 190 -3.38 8.10 19.97
CA ASP A 190 -3.38 6.66 19.66
C ASP A 190 -3.58 6.40 18.15
N ALA A 191 -4.41 7.21 17.50
CA ALA A 191 -4.63 7.14 16.04
C ALA A 191 -3.38 7.57 15.24
N VAL A 192 -2.72 8.67 15.62
CA VAL A 192 -1.51 9.17 14.94
C VAL A 192 -0.32 8.23 15.18
N TYR A 193 -0.16 7.75 16.41
CA TYR A 193 0.89 6.78 16.77
C TYR A 193 0.77 5.47 15.98
N THR A 194 -0.47 4.98 15.79
CA THR A 194 -0.72 3.78 14.97
C THR A 194 -0.29 3.99 13.51
N LYS A 195 -0.62 5.15 12.90
CA LYS A 195 -0.16 5.49 11.54
C LYS A 195 1.37 5.57 11.46
N TYR A 196 2.01 6.20 12.44
CA TYR A 196 3.47 6.25 12.53
C TYR A 196 4.08 4.85 12.58
N LEU A 197 3.53 3.95 13.40
CA LEU A 197 3.98 2.57 13.50
C LEU A 197 3.81 1.80 12.18
N MET A 198 2.71 2.02 11.47
CA MET A 198 2.47 1.42 10.14
C MET A 198 3.56 1.84 9.14
N PHE A 199 3.86 3.14 9.01
CA PHE A 199 4.92 3.63 8.12
C PHE A 199 6.32 3.15 8.53
N LYS A 200 6.59 3.05 9.84
CA LYS A 200 7.88 2.55 10.35
C LYS A 200 8.08 1.09 9.97
N LYS A 201 7.05 0.24 10.14
CA LYS A 201 7.07 -1.16 9.71
C LYS A 201 7.17 -1.30 8.20
N PHE A 202 6.46 -0.45 7.45
CA PHE A 202 6.54 -0.42 5.98
C PHE A 202 7.95 -0.05 5.48
N LYS A 203 8.62 0.92 6.10
CA LYS A 203 10.03 1.26 5.80
C LYS A 203 10.94 0.04 5.92
N GLY A 204 10.78 -0.72 7.00
CA GLY A 204 11.52 -1.96 7.22
C GLY A 204 11.21 -3.02 6.17
N ALA A 205 9.94 -3.21 5.82
CA ALA A 205 9.52 -4.13 4.78
C ALA A 205 10.17 -3.79 3.43
N MET A 206 10.10 -2.52 3.01
CA MET A 206 10.67 -2.07 1.73
C MET A 206 12.18 -2.28 1.63
N HIS A 207 12.90 -2.17 2.76
CA HIS A 207 14.32 -2.49 2.81
C HIS A 207 14.59 -3.99 2.59
N ILE A 208 13.77 -4.87 3.17
CA ILE A 208 13.84 -6.31 2.93
C ILE A 208 13.53 -6.62 1.46
N VAL A 209 12.53 -5.98 0.86
CA VAL A 209 12.20 -6.14 -0.57
C VAL A 209 13.40 -5.76 -1.45
N ALA A 210 14.02 -4.60 -1.21
CA ALA A 210 15.17 -4.15 -1.99
C ALA A 210 16.36 -5.12 -1.93
N ILE A 211 16.66 -5.65 -0.73
CA ILE A 211 17.72 -6.66 -0.54
C ILE A 211 17.36 -7.96 -1.26
N ALA A 212 16.11 -8.43 -1.13
CA ALA A 212 15.65 -9.66 -1.74
C ALA A 212 15.72 -9.58 -3.29
N GLU A 213 15.24 -8.49 -3.89
CA GLU A 213 15.31 -8.29 -5.34
C GLU A 213 16.77 -8.21 -5.84
N THR A 214 17.65 -7.52 -5.10
CA THR A 214 19.08 -7.45 -5.45
C THR A 214 19.73 -8.83 -5.39
N ALA A 215 19.44 -9.61 -4.34
CA ALA A 215 19.96 -10.97 -4.20
C ALA A 215 19.45 -11.91 -5.30
N ILE A 216 18.19 -11.75 -5.70
CA ILE A 216 17.59 -12.52 -6.80
C ILE A 216 18.23 -12.16 -8.14
N PHE A 217 18.50 -10.88 -8.39
CA PHE A 217 19.14 -10.40 -9.62
C PHE A 217 20.57 -10.96 -9.75
N ILE A 218 21.36 -10.93 -8.66
CA ILE A 218 22.74 -11.47 -8.63
C ILE A 218 22.76 -12.99 -8.80
N ASN A 219 21.81 -13.71 -8.18
CA ASN A 219 21.76 -15.17 -8.23
C ASN A 219 21.18 -15.75 -9.53
N MET A 220 20.85 -14.93 -10.53
CA MET A 220 20.26 -15.39 -11.78
C MET A 220 21.23 -16.23 -12.63
N ASP A 221 22.55 -16.06 -12.46
CA ASP A 221 23.59 -16.68 -13.30
C ASP A 221 24.09 -18.08 -12.87
N SER A 222 23.63 -18.64 -11.74
CA SER A 222 24.12 -19.95 -11.23
C SER A 222 23.20 -21.14 -11.62
N SER A 223 23.71 -22.07 -12.44
CA SER A 223 23.22 -23.43 -12.81
C SER A 223 21.70 -23.74 -12.92
N MET A 224 21.31 -24.39 -14.03
CA MET A 224 19.92 -24.81 -14.34
C MET A 224 19.32 -25.86 -13.38
N GLU A 225 20.14 -26.63 -12.65
CA GLU A 225 19.68 -27.68 -11.71
C GLU A 225 18.89 -27.12 -10.50
N SER A 226 18.92 -25.80 -10.26
CA SER A 226 18.27 -25.15 -9.11
C SER A 226 16.99 -24.36 -9.49
N TYR A 227 16.48 -24.45 -10.73
CA TYR A 227 15.37 -23.58 -11.19
C TYR A 227 14.11 -23.66 -10.30
N TRP A 228 13.69 -24.86 -9.93
CA TRP A 228 12.52 -25.09 -9.08
C TRP A 228 12.70 -24.53 -7.66
N MET A 229 13.91 -24.62 -7.11
CA MET A 229 14.26 -24.03 -5.81
C MET A 229 14.30 -22.50 -5.87
N LYS A 230 14.84 -21.93 -6.96
CA LYS A 230 14.81 -20.48 -7.19
C LYS A 230 13.36 -19.97 -7.29
N LEU A 231 12.50 -20.70 -7.99
CA LEU A 231 11.07 -20.39 -8.08
C LEU A 231 10.43 -20.42 -6.68
N LEU A 232 10.68 -21.47 -5.89
CA LEU A 232 10.18 -21.59 -4.52
C LEU A 232 10.56 -20.39 -3.65
N VAL A 233 11.86 -20.07 -3.58
CA VAL A 233 12.36 -18.96 -2.76
C VAL A 233 11.75 -17.63 -3.20
N ARG A 234 11.68 -17.38 -4.51
CA ARG A 234 11.08 -16.17 -5.07
C ARG A 234 9.60 -16.06 -4.72
N GLU A 235 8.82 -17.13 -4.90
CA GLU A 235 7.38 -17.11 -4.63
C GLU A 235 7.06 -16.98 -3.14
N TRP A 236 7.82 -17.66 -2.26
CA TRP A 236 7.70 -17.48 -0.82
C TRP A 236 8.08 -16.08 -0.37
N ALA A 237 9.15 -15.49 -0.93
CA ALA A 237 9.54 -14.12 -0.62
C ALA A 237 8.41 -13.14 -0.96
N HIS A 238 7.85 -13.20 -2.18
CA HIS A 238 6.71 -12.38 -2.56
C HIS A 238 5.51 -12.59 -1.64
N PHE A 239 5.14 -13.85 -1.38
CA PHE A 239 3.99 -14.17 -0.54
C PHE A 239 4.15 -13.58 0.87
N CYS A 240 5.31 -13.77 1.50
CA CYS A 240 5.60 -13.24 2.84
C CYS A 240 5.56 -11.70 2.87
N ILE A 241 6.11 -11.03 1.85
CA ILE A 241 6.10 -9.57 1.74
C ILE A 241 4.65 -9.05 1.65
N PHE A 242 3.83 -9.61 0.76
CA PHE A 242 2.45 -9.17 0.59
C PHE A 242 1.56 -9.53 1.78
N LEU A 243 1.78 -10.69 2.40
CA LEU A 243 1.11 -11.07 3.65
C LEU A 243 1.45 -10.07 4.76
N TYR A 244 2.72 -9.69 4.90
CA TYR A 244 3.17 -8.72 5.91
C TYR A 244 2.59 -7.33 5.67
N ILE A 245 2.60 -6.85 4.41
CA ILE A 245 2.01 -5.56 4.04
C ILE A 245 0.50 -5.57 4.26
N GLY A 246 -0.19 -6.63 3.87
CA GLY A 246 -1.63 -6.78 4.12
C GLY A 246 -2.00 -6.84 5.59
N TRP A 247 -1.15 -7.45 6.41
CA TRP A 247 -1.33 -7.44 7.86
C TRP A 247 -1.15 -6.05 8.47
N ILE A 248 -0.13 -5.28 8.02
CA ILE A 248 0.13 -3.92 8.51
C ILE A 248 -1.01 -2.97 8.14
N PHE A 249 -1.42 -2.99 6.88
CA PHE A 249 -2.40 -2.06 6.32
C PHE A 249 -3.83 -2.60 6.36
N ARG A 250 -4.10 -3.62 7.19
CA ARG A 250 -5.46 -4.12 7.39
C ARG A 250 -6.37 -2.97 7.85
N SER A 251 -7.61 -2.95 7.36
CA SER A 251 -8.66 -2.08 7.91
C SER A 251 -8.81 -2.38 9.39
N GLN A 252 -8.40 -1.46 10.25
CA GLN A 252 -8.59 -1.53 11.69
C GLN A 252 -9.75 -0.63 12.07
N ASP A 253 -10.51 -1.03 13.09
CA ASP A 253 -11.58 -0.24 13.71
C ASP A 253 -10.97 0.94 14.49
N LEU A 254 -10.32 1.89 13.82
CA LEU A 254 -9.79 3.08 14.49
C LEU A 254 -10.54 4.32 14.06
N ALA A 255 -11.38 4.78 15.01
CA ALA A 255 -12.02 6.07 15.12
C ALA A 255 -12.57 6.66 13.79
N PRO A 256 -13.82 6.31 13.40
CA PRO A 256 -14.51 7.00 12.29
C PRO A 256 -14.60 8.53 12.48
N ARG A 257 -14.34 9.04 13.69
CA ARG A 257 -14.44 10.47 14.04
C ARG A 257 -13.24 11.34 13.65
N PHE A 258 -12.10 10.74 13.30
CA PHE A 258 -10.92 11.49 12.84
C PHE A 258 -10.55 11.06 11.42
N SER A 259 -11.48 11.30 10.50
CA SER A 259 -11.26 11.20 9.08
C SER A 259 -10.20 12.22 8.68
N VAL A 260 -8.95 11.76 8.58
CA VAL A 260 -7.87 12.45 7.88
C VAL A 260 -7.55 13.83 8.48
N MET A 261 -6.59 13.89 9.40
CA MET A 261 -5.90 15.17 9.64
C MET A 261 -5.12 15.49 8.36
N PRO A 262 -5.46 16.52 7.57
CA PRO A 262 -4.70 16.84 6.37
C PRO A 262 -3.28 17.21 6.79
N MET A 263 -2.31 16.41 6.36
CA MET A 263 -0.91 16.80 6.42
C MET A 263 -0.80 18.10 5.62
N HIS A 264 -0.44 19.20 6.27
CA HIS A 264 -0.38 20.53 5.68
C HIS A 264 0.73 20.61 4.61
N LYS A 265 0.52 19.98 3.44
CA LYS A 265 1.35 20.20 2.25
C LYS A 265 0.93 21.50 1.59
N SER A 266 1.29 22.61 2.21
CA SER A 266 1.23 23.93 1.61
C SER A 266 2.12 24.89 2.39
N LYS A 267 3.37 25.00 1.96
CA LYS A 267 4.21 26.17 2.26
C LYS A 267 3.93 27.23 1.20
N LYS A 268 2.67 27.67 1.02
CA LYS A 268 2.41 29.04 0.54
C LYS A 268 0.98 29.58 0.64
N ASP A 269 -0.08 28.81 0.80
CA ASP A 269 -1.42 29.42 0.85
C ASP A 269 -2.37 28.70 1.79
N ARG A 270 -3.10 29.55 2.53
CA ARG A 270 -4.24 29.32 3.45
C ARG A 270 -3.89 29.15 4.94
N ILE A 271 -3.86 30.30 5.61
CA ILE A 271 -4.29 30.48 6.99
C ILE A 271 -5.81 30.26 7.00
N VAL A 272 -6.26 29.02 7.10
CA VAL A 272 -7.64 28.71 7.49
C VAL A 272 -7.53 27.63 8.57
N PRO A 273 -8.12 27.84 9.76
CA PRO A 273 -8.07 26.84 10.82
C PRO A 273 -8.69 25.52 10.32
N PRO A 274 -8.22 24.37 10.81
CA PRO A 274 -8.78 23.07 10.45
C PRO A 274 -10.29 23.08 10.69
N ILE A 275 -11.06 22.79 9.63
CA ILE A 275 -12.51 22.61 9.74
C ILE A 275 -12.74 21.22 10.30
N TYR A 276 -13.08 21.15 11.59
CA TYR A 276 -13.53 19.91 12.22
C TYR A 276 -14.99 19.68 11.83
N SER A 277 -15.27 18.67 10.99
CA SER A 277 -16.63 18.20 10.77
C SER A 277 -17.00 17.22 11.88
N ILE A 278 -17.86 17.63 12.79
CA ILE A 278 -18.43 16.75 13.81
C ILE A 278 -19.78 16.26 13.27
N GLU A 279 -19.86 14.99 12.88
CA GLU A 279 -21.15 14.34 12.61
C GLU A 279 -21.82 14.02 13.95
N LEU A 280 -22.87 14.78 14.28
CA LEU A 280 -23.68 14.60 15.49
C LEU A 280 -24.84 13.64 15.19
N ASP A 281 -25.08 12.71 16.12
CA ASP A 281 -26.27 11.87 16.11
C ASP A 281 -27.55 12.72 16.20
N ALA A 282 -28.61 12.33 15.52
CA ALA A 282 -29.85 13.10 15.41
C ALA A 282 -30.51 13.37 16.78
N ALA A 283 -30.32 12.44 17.73
CA ALA A 283 -30.75 12.61 19.12
C ALA A 283 -29.98 13.73 19.83
N SER A 284 -28.65 13.77 19.69
CA SER A 284 -27.80 14.84 20.23
C SER A 284 -28.02 16.17 19.51
N PHE A 285 -28.28 16.17 18.20
CA PHE A 285 -28.59 17.37 17.41
C PHE A 285 -29.89 18.05 17.87
N LYS A 286 -30.88 17.26 18.29
CA LYS A 286 -32.18 17.77 18.75
C LYS A 286 -32.04 18.65 19.99
N ASP A 287 -31.10 18.33 20.89
CA ASP A 287 -30.80 19.15 22.07
C ASP A 287 -30.13 20.50 21.71
N PHE A 288 -29.39 20.58 20.60
CA PHE A 288 -28.80 21.84 20.14
C PHE A 288 -29.83 22.82 19.57
N SER A 289 -30.96 22.34 19.06
CA SER A 289 -31.98 23.18 18.42
C SER A 289 -32.78 24.07 19.37
N CYS A 290 -32.60 23.92 20.69
CA CYS A 290 -33.49 24.53 21.68
C CYS A 290 -33.06 25.89 22.24
N ARG A 291 -31.82 26.40 22.05
CA ARG A 291 -31.40 27.67 22.68
C ARG A 291 -30.41 28.49 21.85
N GLU A 292 -30.61 29.81 21.84
CA GLU A 292 -29.77 30.80 21.17
C GLU A 292 -28.34 30.79 21.75
N TRP A 293 -27.38 30.30 20.96
CA TRP A 293 -25.96 30.42 21.28
C TRP A 293 -25.48 31.81 20.85
N GLN A 294 -24.83 32.52 21.77
CA GLN A 294 -24.18 33.80 21.45
C GLN A 294 -22.72 33.53 21.07
N ILE A 295 -22.44 33.54 19.76
CA ILE A 295 -21.06 33.49 19.24
C ILE A 295 -20.57 34.93 19.15
N GLY A 296 -19.82 35.37 20.15
CA GLY A 296 -19.11 36.65 20.14
C GLY A 296 -17.71 36.47 19.55
N VAL A 297 -17.34 37.30 18.58
CA VAL A 297 -15.96 37.43 18.10
C VAL A 297 -15.40 38.71 18.70
N ASP A 298 -14.48 38.58 19.65
CA ASP A 298 -13.80 39.75 20.20
C ASP A 298 -12.56 40.09 19.36
N ARG A 299 -12.53 41.29 18.78
CA ARG A 299 -11.38 41.81 18.04
C ARG A 299 -10.58 42.73 18.96
N SER A 300 -9.91 42.13 19.93
CA SER A 300 -8.94 42.84 20.75
C SER A 300 -7.54 42.26 20.53
N SER A 301 -6.68 43.08 19.92
CA SER A 301 -5.27 42.85 19.54
C SER A 301 -5.03 42.15 18.19
N LYS A 302 -4.04 42.67 17.46
CA LYS A 302 -3.88 42.52 16.01
C LYS A 302 -3.39 41.15 15.50
N ASP A 303 -3.12 40.15 16.35
CA ASP A 303 -2.51 38.88 15.91
C ASP A 303 -3.10 37.61 16.53
N SER A 304 -4.27 37.66 17.20
CA SER A 304 -4.97 36.43 17.60
C SER A 304 -6.48 36.60 17.60
N ILE A 305 -7.19 35.68 16.95
CA ILE A 305 -8.66 35.59 16.99
C ILE A 305 -8.98 34.65 18.14
N LEU A 306 -9.36 35.21 19.30
CA LEU A 306 -9.85 34.45 20.44
C LEU A 306 -11.34 34.16 20.21
N VAL A 307 -11.68 32.89 19.96
CA VAL A 307 -13.09 32.45 19.89
C VAL A 307 -13.47 31.88 21.25
N VAL A 308 -14.21 32.66 22.03
CA VAL A 308 -14.71 32.23 23.34
C VAL A 308 -16.03 31.49 23.14
N ILE A 309 -16.01 30.18 23.36
CA ILE A 309 -17.21 29.35 23.37
C ILE A 309 -17.63 29.16 24.82
N GLN A 310 -18.62 29.94 25.26
CA GLN A 310 -19.11 29.86 26.63
C GLN A 310 -20.17 28.75 26.75
N HIS A 311 -19.87 27.72 27.53
CA HIS A 311 -20.83 26.69 27.91
C HIS A 311 -21.86 27.28 28.89
N PRO A 312 -23.17 27.07 28.69
CA PRO A 312 -24.22 27.71 29.51
C PRO A 312 -24.32 27.20 30.95
N HIS A 313 -23.49 26.22 31.35
CA HIS A 313 -23.62 25.55 32.64
C HIS A 313 -22.53 25.84 33.68
N VAL A 314 -21.63 26.82 33.46
CA VAL A 314 -20.79 27.30 34.56
C VAL A 314 -21.55 28.35 35.36
N SER A 315 -22.28 27.87 36.37
CA SER A 315 -22.85 28.71 37.43
C SER A 315 -21.78 29.65 37.97
N ARG A 316 -22.02 30.96 37.88
CA ARG A 316 -21.20 31.99 38.54
C ARG A 316 -21.06 31.65 40.03
N PRO A 317 -19.86 31.67 40.63
CA PRO A 317 -19.77 31.83 42.07
C PRO A 317 -20.38 33.21 42.39
N VAL A 318 -21.42 33.19 43.22
CA VAL A 318 -22.06 34.41 43.74
C VAL A 318 -21.03 35.11 44.62
N LEU A 319 -20.62 36.30 44.19
CA LEU A 319 -19.91 37.25 45.03
C LEU A 319 -20.94 37.85 45.99
N THR A 320 -21.06 37.30 47.20
CA THR A 320 -21.80 37.96 48.28
C THR A 320 -20.89 39.02 48.90
N ASN A 321 -21.21 40.29 48.65
CA ASN A 321 -20.71 41.39 49.46
C ASN A 321 -21.52 41.45 50.78
N SER A 322 -20.83 41.27 51.90
CA SER A 322 -21.13 41.94 53.17
C SER A 322 -19.81 42.35 53.80
#